data_AF-R6RE97-F1
#
_entry.id   AF-R6RE97-F1
#
_cell.length_a   1.000
_cell.length_b   1.000
_cell.length_c   1.000
_cell.angle_alpha   90.00
_cell.angle_beta   90.00
_cell.angle_gamma   90.00
#
_symmetry.space_group_name_H-M   'P 1'
#
loop_
_entity.id
_entity.type
_entity.pdbx_description
1 polymer ?
#
loop_
_entity_poly.entity_id
_entity_poly.type
_entity_poly.pdbx_seq_one_letter_code
_entity_poly.pdbx_strand_id
1 'polypeptide(L)'
;MTTSKKGAIIFLWILNILNVLAGFISQFEILLGKDITSIIPINAPLSVNQIVLVNFMALAVTTVLIAVILTYLVTDIPYSPLEILENFSPLFLIPSGVAAILGIVNAIKADIAADKIWLIACMIIYILISIIEISCLLTVKQDAEE
;
A
#
# COMPACT_ATOMS: atom_id res chain seq x y z
N MET A 1 19.05 -12.84 -15.61
CA MET A 1 17.60 -12.49 -15.59
C MET A 1 16.74 -13.24 -16.61
N THR A 2 15.92 -14.18 -16.14
CA THR A 2 14.93 -14.96 -16.91
C THR A 2 13.71 -14.12 -17.31
N THR A 3 12.94 -14.56 -18.32
CA THR A 3 11.69 -13.87 -18.75
C THR A 3 10.65 -13.80 -17.63
N SER A 4 10.56 -14.82 -16.77
CA SER A 4 9.67 -14.83 -15.60
C SER A 4 10.04 -13.76 -14.58
N LYS A 5 11.33 -13.62 -14.24
CA LYS A 5 11.81 -12.57 -13.32
C LYS A 5 11.59 -11.16 -13.88
N LYS A 6 11.82 -10.94 -15.19
CA LYS A 6 11.48 -9.65 -15.84
C LYS A 6 10.00 -9.33 -15.71
N GLY A 7 9.13 -10.30 -15.98
CA GLY A 7 7.69 -10.13 -15.87
C GLY A 7 7.25 -9.82 -14.44
N ALA A 8 7.82 -10.52 -13.46
CA ALA A 8 7.53 -10.30 -12.05
C ALA A 8 7.95 -8.91 -11.57
N ILE A 9 9.15 -8.43 -11.93
CA ILE A 9 9.62 -7.08 -11.60
C ILE A 9 8.67 -6.02 -12.18
N ILE A 10 8.27 -6.15 -13.44
CA ILE A 10 7.34 -5.21 -14.08
C ILE A 10 5.99 -5.22 -13.36
N PHE A 11 5.47 -6.41 -13.02
CA PHE A 11 4.20 -6.53 -12.34
C PHE A 11 4.23 -5.95 -10.92
N LEU A 12 5.30 -6.22 -10.15
CA LEU A 12 5.51 -5.63 -8.81
C LEU A 12 5.61 -4.10 -8.87
N TRP A 13 6.27 -3.55 -9.89
CA TRP A 13 6.27 -2.11 -10.15
C TRP A 13 4.86 -1.55 -10.38
N ILE A 14 4.05 -2.24 -11.21
CA ILE A 14 2.67 -1.83 -11.47
C ILE A 14 1.84 -1.85 -10.19
N LEU A 15 1.94 -2.91 -9.38
CA LEU A 15 1.24 -3.00 -8.09
C LEU A 15 1.63 -1.86 -7.16
N ASN A 16 2.92 -1.56 -7.03
CA ASN A 16 3.41 -0.48 -6.18
C ASN A 16 2.87 0.89 -6.64
N ILE A 17 2.89 1.16 -7.94
CA ILE A 17 2.33 2.40 -8.52
C ILE A 17 0.82 2.49 -8.25
N LEU A 18 0.08 1.40 -8.45
CA LEU A 18 -1.36 1.36 -8.20
C LEU A 18 -1.68 1.64 -6.73
N ASN A 19 -0.93 1.06 -5.80
CA ASN A 19 -1.10 1.32 -4.37
C ASN A 19 -0.81 2.77 -3.99
N VAL A 20 0.27 3.34 -4.55
CA VAL A 20 0.61 4.75 -4.34
C VAL A 20 -0.50 5.66 -4.86
N LEU A 21 -0.96 5.43 -6.10
CA LEU A 21 -2.03 6.22 -6.72
C LEU A 21 -3.34 6.10 -5.94
N ALA A 22 -3.71 4.90 -5.50
CA ALA A 22 -4.90 4.68 -4.70
C ALA A 22 -4.81 5.40 -3.33
N GLY A 23 -3.62 5.45 -2.72
CA GLY A 23 -3.36 6.28 -1.55
C GLY A 23 -3.61 7.76 -1.82
N PHE A 24 -3.04 8.31 -2.90
CA PHE A 24 -3.24 9.70 -3.28
C PHE A 24 -4.70 10.02 -3.58
N ILE A 25 -5.37 9.23 -4.42
CA ILE A 25 -6.77 9.44 -4.81
C ILE A 25 -7.65 9.49 -3.55
N SER A 26 -7.48 8.50 -2.65
CA SER A 26 -8.24 8.45 -1.40
C SER A 26 -8.03 9.72 -0.56
N GLN A 27 -6.79 10.19 -0.40
CA GLN A 27 -6.53 11.41 0.38
C GLN A 27 -7.07 12.67 -0.28
N PHE A 28 -7.04 12.76 -1.61
CA PHE A 28 -7.59 13.90 -2.34
C PHE A 28 -9.12 13.95 -2.29
N GLU A 29 -9.79 12.80 -2.43
CA GLU A 29 -11.25 12.77 -2.36
C GLU A 29 -11.76 13.12 -0.95
N ILE A 30 -11.08 12.63 0.10
CA ILE A 30 -11.34 13.04 1.49
C ILE A 30 -11.13 14.55 1.66
N LEU A 31 -10.03 15.09 1.13
CA LEU A 31 -9.72 16.52 1.24
C LEU A 31 -10.74 17.41 0.51
N LEU A 32 -11.30 16.94 -0.59
CA LEU A 32 -12.28 17.67 -1.42
C LEU A 32 -13.74 17.42 -1.03
N GLY A 33 -14.00 16.57 -0.03
CA GLY A 33 -15.35 16.27 0.44
C GLY A 33 -16.26 15.63 -0.61
N LYS A 34 -15.69 14.82 -1.51
CA LYS A 34 -16.47 14.10 -2.54
C LYS A 34 -17.09 12.82 -1.96
N ASP A 35 -18.32 12.51 -2.39
CA ASP A 35 -19.01 11.26 -2.05
C ASP A 35 -18.38 10.07 -2.77
N ILE A 36 -18.24 8.95 -2.05
CA ILE A 36 -17.58 7.75 -2.56
C ILE A 36 -18.44 6.53 -2.23
N THR A 37 -18.72 5.72 -3.25
CA THR A 37 -19.49 4.47 -3.11
C THR A 37 -18.60 3.35 -2.58
N SER A 38 -19.08 2.64 -1.55
CA SER A 38 -18.36 1.49 -1.00
C SER A 38 -18.27 0.33 -2.00
N ILE A 39 -17.10 -0.31 -2.10
CA ILE A 39 -16.92 -1.53 -2.88
C ILE A 39 -17.37 -2.77 -2.07
N ILE A 40 -17.22 -2.73 -0.74
CA ILE A 40 -17.67 -3.78 0.19
C ILE A 40 -19.00 -3.34 0.83
N PRO A 41 -20.06 -4.17 0.84
CA PRO A 41 -21.28 -3.86 1.58
C PRO A 41 -21.00 -3.88 3.09
N ILE A 42 -21.11 -2.72 3.75
CA ILE A 42 -20.90 -2.58 5.20
C ILE A 42 -22.24 -2.26 5.87
N ASN A 43 -22.67 -3.13 6.79
CA ASN A 43 -23.93 -3.01 7.55
C ASN A 43 -23.80 -2.20 8.85
N ALA A 44 -22.79 -1.35 8.98
CA ALA A 44 -22.55 -0.51 10.16
C ALA A 44 -22.67 0.98 9.79
N PRO A 45 -23.11 1.85 10.72
CA PRO A 45 -23.12 3.30 10.50
C PRO A 45 -21.68 3.83 10.54
N LEU A 46 -20.98 3.68 9.42
CA LEU A 46 -19.64 4.25 9.20
C LEU A 46 -19.75 5.58 8.45
N SER A 47 -18.84 6.52 8.72
CA SER A 47 -18.73 7.75 7.92
C SER A 47 -18.22 7.43 6.51
N VAL A 48 -18.50 8.28 5.51
CA VAL A 48 -18.00 8.11 4.13
C VAL A 48 -16.47 7.94 4.11
N ASN A 49 -15.76 8.68 4.96
CA ASN A 49 -14.31 8.56 5.10
C ASN A 49 -13.88 7.17 5.61
N GLN A 50 -14.61 6.58 6.55
CA GLN A 50 -14.32 5.23 7.06
C GLN A 50 -14.57 4.16 5.98
N ILE A 51 -15.61 4.31 5.16
CA ILE A 51 -15.95 3.40 4.07
C ILE A 51 -14.83 3.35 3.02
N VAL A 52 -14.35 4.51 2.61
CA VAL A 52 -13.28 4.67 1.59
C VAL A 52 -11.99 4.03 2.07
N LEU A 53 -11.69 4.28 3.34
CA LEU A 53 -10.50 3.78 3.98
C LEU A 53 -10.53 2.25 4.09
N VAL A 54 -11.67 1.65 4.47
CA VAL A 54 -11.81 0.18 4.51
C VAL A 54 -11.62 -0.44 3.13
N ASN A 55 -12.20 0.15 2.08
CA ASN A 55 -12.03 -0.36 0.71
C ASN A 55 -10.58 -0.23 0.22
N PHE A 56 -9.94 0.91 0.51
CA PHE A 56 -8.53 1.12 0.20
C PHE A 56 -7.65 0.10 0.93
N MET A 57 -7.95 -0.21 2.21
CA MET A 57 -7.16 -1.15 3.00
C MET A 57 -7.34 -2.58 2.50
N ALA A 58 -8.57 -2.97 2.12
CA ALA A 58 -8.82 -4.28 1.53
C ALA A 58 -8.03 -4.46 0.22
N LEU A 59 -8.00 -3.43 -0.62
CA LEU A 59 -7.23 -3.46 -1.86
C LEU A 59 -5.72 -3.52 -1.58
N ALA A 60 -5.21 -2.66 -0.71
CA ALA A 60 -3.80 -2.57 -0.35
C ALA A 60 -3.26 -3.85 0.31
N VAL A 61 -4.06 -4.49 1.16
CA VAL A 61 -3.69 -5.79 1.76
C VAL A 61 -3.65 -6.88 0.70
N THR A 62 -4.62 -6.89 -0.23
CA THR A 62 -4.66 -7.88 -1.32
C THR A 62 -3.45 -7.75 -2.24
N THR A 63 -3.07 -6.52 -2.61
CA THR A 63 -1.92 -6.26 -3.47
C THR A 63 -0.60 -6.65 -2.79
N VAL A 64 -0.44 -6.39 -1.48
CA VAL A 64 0.70 -6.89 -0.70
C VAL A 64 0.77 -8.40 -0.66
N LEU A 65 -0.34 -9.10 -0.43
CA LEU A 65 -0.34 -10.57 -0.40
C LEU A 65 0.10 -11.14 -1.75
N ILE A 66 -0.37 -10.54 -2.85
CA ILE A 66 0.06 -10.90 -4.20
C ILE A 66 1.57 -10.65 -4.37
N ALA A 67 2.07 -9.48 -3.94
CA ALA A 67 3.48 -9.14 -4.05
C ALA A 67 4.38 -10.13 -3.29
N VAL A 68 4.02 -10.45 -2.05
CA VAL A 68 4.75 -11.40 -1.19
C VAL A 68 4.76 -12.79 -1.82
N ILE A 69 3.57 -13.31 -2.20
CA ILE A 69 3.46 -14.64 -2.83
C ILE A 69 4.29 -14.67 -4.13
N LEU A 70 4.20 -13.64 -4.95
CA LEU A 70 4.95 -13.58 -6.20
C LEU A 70 6.45 -13.59 -5.94
N THR A 71 6.96 -12.84 -4.97
CA THR A 71 8.37 -12.87 -4.57
C THR A 71 8.83 -14.28 -4.20
N TYR A 72 8.06 -15.00 -3.39
CA TYR A 72 8.38 -16.40 -3.04
C TYR A 72 8.33 -17.38 -4.22
N LEU A 73 7.52 -17.10 -5.24
CA LEU A 73 7.37 -17.98 -6.42
C LEU A 73 8.45 -17.78 -7.48
N VAL A 74 9.08 -16.60 -7.53
CA VAL A 74 9.97 -16.22 -8.64
C VAL A 74 11.43 -16.07 -8.24
N THR A 75 11.72 -16.07 -6.95
CA THR A 75 13.08 -16.05 -6.42
C THR A 75 13.70 -17.45 -6.52
N ASP A 76 15.00 -17.51 -6.84
CA ASP A 76 15.70 -18.79 -7.01
C ASP A 76 16.13 -19.38 -5.65
N ILE A 77 16.31 -18.51 -4.65
CA ILE A 77 16.60 -18.90 -3.26
C ILE A 77 15.47 -18.54 -2.30
N PRO A 78 15.25 -19.33 -1.24
CA PRO A 78 14.20 -19.06 -0.27
C PRO A 78 14.62 -17.91 0.66
N TYR A 79 14.13 -16.71 0.38
CA TYR A 79 14.28 -15.56 1.28
C TYR A 79 13.30 -15.64 2.45
N SER A 80 13.77 -15.42 3.66
CA SER A 80 12.92 -15.24 4.83
C SER A 80 12.21 -13.86 4.80
N PRO A 81 11.10 -13.68 5.54
CA PRO A 81 10.43 -12.38 5.62
C PRO A 81 11.34 -11.23 6.06
N LEU A 82 12.32 -11.52 6.93
CA LEU A 82 13.25 -10.50 7.41
C LEU A 82 14.24 -10.10 6.31
N GLU A 83 14.81 -11.06 5.58
CA GLU A 83 15.73 -10.78 4.46
C GLU A 83 15.03 -9.99 3.34
N ILE A 84 13.75 -10.26 3.07
CA ILE A 84 12.97 -9.45 2.14
C ILE A 84 12.93 -7.99 2.61
N LEU A 85 12.60 -7.75 3.89
CA LEU A 85 12.51 -6.41 4.47
C LEU A 85 13.86 -5.69 4.55
N GLU A 86 14.97 -6.41 4.69
CA GLU A 86 16.32 -5.84 4.69
C GLU A 86 16.70 -5.24 3.33
N ASN A 87 16.09 -5.71 2.23
CA ASN A 87 16.27 -5.15 0.89
C ASN A 87 15.52 -3.83 0.68
N PHE A 88 14.78 -3.34 1.68
CA PHE A 88 14.05 -2.08 1.61
C PHE A 88 14.99 -0.89 1.35
N SER A 89 14.56 0.01 0.45
CA SER A 89 15.21 1.32 0.26
C SER A 89 14.23 2.46 0.55
N PRO A 90 14.53 3.34 1.54
CA PRO A 90 13.70 4.48 1.90
C PRO A 90 13.41 5.46 0.76
N LEU A 91 14.26 5.49 -0.27
CA LEU A 91 14.09 6.36 -1.44
C LEU A 91 12.75 6.09 -2.14
N PHE A 92 12.35 4.82 -2.26
CA PHE A 92 11.10 4.44 -2.91
C PHE A 92 9.86 4.68 -2.03
N LEU A 93 10.04 4.95 -0.73
CA LEU A 93 8.95 5.25 0.18
C LEU A 93 8.47 6.71 0.08
N ILE A 94 9.25 7.60 -0.54
CA ILE A 94 8.95 9.04 -0.62
C ILE A 94 7.50 9.32 -1.09
N PRO A 95 6.99 8.72 -2.19
CA PRO A 95 5.62 8.94 -2.64
C PRO A 95 4.58 8.53 -1.60
N SER A 96 4.76 7.37 -0.97
CA SER A 96 3.89 6.89 0.12
C SER A 96 3.99 7.78 1.36
N GLY A 97 5.18 8.30 1.68
CA GLY A 97 5.38 9.26 2.75
C GLY A 97 4.58 10.55 2.53
N VAL A 98 4.57 11.08 1.30
CA VAL A 98 3.77 12.27 0.95
C VAL A 98 2.28 11.99 1.11
N ALA A 99 1.79 10.85 0.61
CA ALA A 99 0.39 10.46 0.78
C ALA A 99 0.03 10.28 2.28
N ALA A 100 0.93 9.74 3.10
CA ALA A 100 0.74 9.63 4.53
C ALA A 100 0.68 10.98 5.25
N ILE A 101 1.50 11.96 4.86
CA ILE A 101 1.41 13.32 5.38
C ILE A 101 0.05 13.95 5.06
N LEU A 102 -0.46 13.77 3.83
CA LEU A 102 -1.81 14.22 3.47
C LEU A 102 -2.90 13.54 4.33
N GLY A 103 -2.75 12.24 4.59
CA GLY A 103 -3.65 11.52 5.49
C GLY A 103 -3.62 12.01 6.95
N ILE A 104 -2.44 12.39 7.45
CA ILE A 104 -2.32 13.02 8.77
C ILE A 104 -3.01 14.38 8.79
N VAL A 105 -2.85 15.19 7.74
CA VAL A 105 -3.57 16.49 7.62
C VAL A 105 -5.08 16.28 7.61
N ASN A 106 -5.57 15.28 6.87
CA ASN A 106 -6.99 14.92 6.86
C ASN A 106 -7.47 14.44 8.23
N ALA A 107 -6.68 13.65 8.95
CA ALA A 107 -6.99 13.20 10.30
C ALA A 107 -7.09 14.37 11.30
N ILE A 108 -6.20 15.38 11.20
CA ILE A 108 -6.25 16.56 12.05
C ILE A 108 -7.53 17.38 11.81
N LYS A 109 -7.93 17.49 10.53
CA LYS A 109 -9.11 18.25 10.09
C LYS A 109 -10.46 17.55 10.33
N ALA A 110 -10.47 16.25 10.61
CA ALA A 110 -11.71 15.53 10.87
C ALA A 110 -12.40 16.06 12.13
N ASP A 111 -13.72 16.27 12.10
CA ASP A 111 -14.46 16.77 13.27
C ASP A 111 -14.74 15.66 14.30
N ILE A 112 -14.83 14.41 13.84
CA ILE A 112 -15.16 13.24 14.66
C ILE A 112 -13.87 12.62 15.20
N ALA A 113 -13.74 12.52 16.52
CA ALA A 113 -12.56 11.96 17.18
C ALA A 113 -12.25 10.51 16.74
N ALA A 114 -13.28 9.69 16.52
CA ALA A 114 -13.12 8.33 16.01
C ALA A 114 -12.50 8.30 14.60
N ASP A 115 -12.90 9.22 13.71
CA ASP A 115 -12.35 9.32 12.36
C ASP A 115 -10.87 9.70 12.38
N LYS A 116 -10.45 10.54 13.33
CA LYS A 116 -9.02 10.86 13.53
C LYS A 116 -8.18 9.61 13.79
N ILE A 117 -8.65 8.76 14.70
CA ILE A 117 -7.95 7.53 15.11
C ILE A 117 -7.87 6.56 13.93
N TRP A 118 -9.00 6.36 13.22
CA TRP A 118 -9.05 5.46 12.08
C TRP A 118 -8.18 5.92 10.91
N LEU A 119 -8.19 7.22 10.60
CA LEU A 119 -7.34 7.79 9.55
C LEU A 119 -5.85 7.61 9.88
N ILE A 120 -5.44 7.86 11.13
CA ILE A 120 -4.06 7.65 11.57
C ILE A 120 -3.67 6.17 11.48
N ALA A 121 -4.52 5.26 12.00
CA ALA A 121 -4.26 3.82 11.96
C ALA A 121 -4.08 3.31 10.52
N CYS A 122 -4.90 3.80 9.60
CA CYS A 122 -4.80 3.40 8.20
C CYS A 122 -3.58 4.00 7.50
N MET A 123 -3.11 5.18 7.91
CA MET A 123 -1.84 5.69 7.39
C MET A 123 -0.65 4.85 7.84
N ILE A 124 -0.65 4.37 9.08
CA ILE A 124 0.39 3.45 9.58
C ILE A 124 0.37 2.17 8.75
N ILE A 125 -0.80 1.57 8.56
CA ILE A 125 -0.97 0.34 7.77
C ILE A 125 -0.50 0.56 6.31
N TYR A 126 -0.89 1.67 5.69
CA TYR A 126 -0.48 2.01 4.32
C TYR A 126 1.05 2.11 4.17
N ILE A 127 1.73 2.74 5.14
CA ILE A 127 3.20 2.82 5.14
C ILE A 127 3.82 1.43 5.30
N LEU A 128 3.30 0.60 6.21
CA LEU A 128 3.80 -0.78 6.38
C LEU A 128 3.64 -1.60 5.10
N ILE A 129 2.48 -1.51 4.45
CA ILE A 129 2.20 -2.16 3.16
C ILE A 129 3.19 -1.66 2.10
N SER A 130 3.39 -0.35 2.00
CA SER A 130 4.32 0.24 1.04
C SER A 130 5.76 -0.26 1.24
N ILE A 131 6.21 -0.38 2.50
CA ILE A 131 7.53 -0.94 2.83
C ILE A 131 7.64 -2.38 2.33
N ILE A 132 6.63 -3.22 2.60
CA ILE A 132 6.63 -4.63 2.19
C ILE A 132 6.68 -4.76 0.66
N GLU A 133 5.88 -4.00 -0.08
CA GLU A 133 5.88 -4.08 -1.55
C GLU A 133 7.20 -3.64 -2.18
N ILE A 134 7.77 -2.53 -1.68
CA ILE A 134 9.09 -2.06 -2.14
C ILE A 134 10.14 -3.12 -1.85
N SER A 135 10.11 -3.71 -0.66
CA SER A 135 11.01 -4.79 -0.24
C SER A 135 10.90 -6.01 -1.16
N CYS A 136 9.67 -6.44 -1.49
CA CYS A 136 9.40 -7.54 -2.43
C CYS A 136 9.97 -7.26 -3.82
N LEU A 137 9.73 -6.05 -4.34
CA LEU A 137 10.26 -5.61 -5.64
C LEU A 137 11.80 -5.62 -5.67
N LEU A 138 12.43 -5.04 -4.65
CA LEU A 138 13.88 -4.93 -4.58
C LEU A 138 14.54 -6.29 -4.40
N THR A 139 13.92 -7.19 -3.63
CA THR A 139 14.39 -8.58 -3.48
C THR A 139 14.39 -9.32 -4.81
N VAL A 140 13.27 -9.30 -5.56
CA VAL A 140 13.21 -9.97 -6.86
C VAL A 140 14.19 -9.35 -7.86
N LYS A 141 14.42 -8.04 -7.78
CA LYS A 141 15.40 -7.36 -8.62
C LYS A 141 16.83 -7.82 -8.30
N GLN A 142 17.19 -7.87 -7.02
CA GLN A 142 18.51 -8.34 -6.59
C GLN A 142 18.76 -9.79 -6.99
N ASP A 143 17.81 -10.68 -6.70
CA ASP A 143 17.88 -12.11 -7.07
C ASP A 143 17.91 -12.33 -8.60
N ALA A 144 17.49 -11.34 -9.41
CA ALA A 144 17.59 -11.40 -10.86
C ALA A 144 18.94 -10.92 -11.43
N GLU A 145 19.68 -10.14 -10.63
CA GLU A 145 20.99 -9.55 -10.92
C GLU A 145 22.15 -10.44 -10.41
N GLU A 146 21.90 -11.26 -9.39
CA GLU A 146 22.74 -12.40 -8.97
C GLU A 146 22.69 -13.57 -9.99
#